data_AF-A0A3D9MHY9-F1
#
_entry.id   AF-A0A3D9MHY9-F1
#
_cell.length_a   1.000
_cell.length_b   1.000
_cell.length_c   1.000
_cell.angle_alpha   90.00
_cell.angle_beta   90.00
_cell.angle_gamma   90.00
#
_symmetry.space_group_name_H-M   'P 1'
#
loop_
_entity.id
_entity.type
_entity.pdbx_description
1 polymer ?
#
loop_
_entity_poly.entity_id
_entity_poly.type
_entity_poly.pdbx_seq_one_letter_code
_entity_poly.pdbx_strand_id
1 'polypeptide(L)'
;MKITLSIALPALALTACVYVPADYTAGPVHGDPKKIVERIMYEQPESKRPEYVEVTDDYVEYGAGSKGSSRETLTGYNHSSKKDVTRLYYRTMVEAKLLDRASLKGHWYIVEPRTAQGRKLADVYVSDRKDAENFIDALMALRAAVPATD
;
A
#
# COMPACT_ATOMS: atom_id res chain seq x y z
N MET A 1 -51.38 -27.98 23.50
CA MET A 1 -50.70 -26.79 24.07
C MET A 1 -49.43 -26.53 23.30
N LYS A 2 -49.34 -25.39 22.61
CA LYS A 2 -48.13 -24.90 21.95
C LYS A 2 -47.97 -23.44 22.37
N ILE A 3 -46.94 -23.10 23.12
CA ILE A 3 -46.43 -21.73 23.17
C ILE A 3 -44.89 -21.81 23.14
N THR A 4 -44.38 -21.15 22.11
CA THR A 4 -43.02 -21.05 21.59
C THR A 4 -42.08 -20.29 22.53
N LEU A 5 -40.86 -20.81 22.66
CA LEU A 5 -39.73 -20.18 23.33
C LEU A 5 -39.12 -19.12 22.39
N SER A 6 -39.40 -17.84 22.62
CA SER A 6 -38.76 -16.73 21.91
C SER A 6 -37.38 -16.45 22.50
N ILE A 7 -36.34 -17.08 21.94
CA ILE A 7 -34.95 -16.68 22.18
C ILE A 7 -34.69 -15.43 21.33
N ALA A 8 -34.73 -14.27 21.96
CA ALA A 8 -34.30 -13.02 21.36
C ALA A 8 -32.79 -13.09 21.06
N LEU A 9 -32.45 -12.96 19.79
CA LEU A 9 -31.11 -13.02 19.23
C LEU A 9 -30.54 -11.59 19.19
N PRO A 10 -29.55 -11.18 20.02
CA PRO A 10 -28.77 -10.00 19.73
C PRO A 10 -27.53 -10.45 18.94
N ALA A 11 -27.73 -10.81 17.67
CA ALA A 11 -26.67 -11.22 16.75
C ALA A 11 -26.39 -10.15 15.69
N LEU A 12 -26.30 -8.87 16.05
CA LEU A 12 -25.87 -7.81 15.13
C LEU A 12 -25.04 -6.74 15.86
N ALA A 13 -23.83 -7.11 16.25
CA ALA A 13 -22.77 -6.14 16.52
C ALA A 13 -21.38 -6.75 16.27
N LEU A 14 -21.25 -7.59 15.24
CA LEU A 14 -19.96 -7.80 14.61
C LEU A 14 -19.71 -6.54 13.78
N THR A 15 -19.04 -5.55 14.37
CA THR A 15 -18.36 -4.47 13.65
C THR A 15 -17.26 -5.11 12.82
N ALA A 16 -17.66 -5.78 11.74
CA ALA A 16 -16.75 -6.29 10.75
C ALA A 16 -15.92 -5.09 10.28
N CYS A 17 -14.60 -5.20 10.42
CA CYS A 17 -13.67 -4.32 9.71
C CYS A 17 -13.82 -4.63 8.21
N VAL A 18 -14.89 -4.12 7.60
CA VAL A 18 -15.21 -4.35 6.20
C VAL A 18 -14.31 -3.44 5.37
N TYR A 19 -13.54 -4.06 4.49
CA TYR A 19 -12.95 -3.37 3.36
C TYR A 19 -14.03 -3.29 2.29
N VAL A 20 -14.55 -2.09 2.04
CA VAL A 20 -15.58 -1.87 1.02
C VAL A 20 -14.87 -1.42 -0.25
N PRO A 21 -15.03 -2.10 -1.40
CA PRO A 21 -14.54 -1.58 -2.66
C PRO A 21 -15.09 -0.16 -2.89
N ALA A 22 -14.22 0.80 -3.17
CA ALA A 22 -14.63 2.15 -3.52
C ALA A 22 -14.60 2.30 -5.04
N ASP A 23 -15.69 2.83 -5.60
CA ASP A 23 -15.73 3.15 -7.02
C ASP A 23 -14.66 4.20 -7.36
N TYR A 24 -13.88 3.93 -8.38
CA TYR A 24 -12.81 4.80 -8.87
C TYR A 24 -12.85 4.82 -10.40
N THR A 25 -12.70 6.01 -10.97
CA THR A 25 -12.60 6.24 -12.41
C THR A 25 -11.28 6.93 -12.67
N ALA A 26 -10.51 6.42 -13.63
CA ALA A 26 -9.19 6.95 -13.95
C ALA A 26 -9.25 8.43 -14.33
N GLY A 27 -8.38 9.22 -13.71
CA GLY A 27 -8.23 10.66 -13.92
C GLY A 27 -6.90 11.00 -14.61
N PRO A 28 -6.76 12.24 -15.09
CA PRO A 28 -5.46 12.75 -15.51
C PRO A 28 -4.54 12.96 -14.29
N VAL A 29 -3.26 12.61 -14.43
CA VAL A 29 -2.26 12.93 -13.40
C VAL A 29 -1.93 14.41 -13.41
N HIS A 30 -2.16 15.08 -12.29
CA HIS A 30 -1.82 16.49 -12.10
C HIS A 30 -0.50 16.63 -11.33
N GLY A 31 0.61 16.74 -12.06
CA GLY A 31 1.95 16.92 -11.48
C GLY A 31 2.92 15.81 -11.88
N ASP A 32 4.04 15.72 -11.17
CA ASP A 32 5.04 14.67 -11.38
C ASP A 32 4.59 13.37 -10.68
N PRO A 33 4.32 12.28 -11.43
CA PRO A 33 3.87 11.02 -10.85
C PRO A 33 4.83 10.48 -9.80
N LYS A 34 6.14 10.66 -9.96
CA LYS A 34 7.14 10.15 -9.02
C LYS A 34 7.05 10.84 -7.67
N LYS A 35 6.90 12.17 -7.68
CA LYS A 35 6.74 12.98 -6.45
C LYS A 35 5.42 12.71 -5.74
N ILE A 36 4.34 12.44 -6.48
CA ILE A 36 3.05 12.06 -5.90
C ILE A 36 3.20 10.73 -5.16
N VAL A 37 3.80 9.73 -5.80
CA VAL A 37 4.04 8.42 -5.20
C VAL A 37 4.94 8.52 -3.97
N GLU A 38 6.06 9.23 -4.07
CA GLU A 38 6.99 9.42 -2.95
C GLU A 38 6.32 10.09 -1.74
N ARG A 39 5.63 11.22 -1.95
CA ARG A 39 4.92 11.95 -0.91
C ARG A 39 3.93 11.04 -0.18
N ILE A 40 3.05 10.38 -0.93
CA ILE A 40 1.97 9.57 -0.35
C ILE A 40 2.53 8.36 0.42
N MET A 41 3.62 7.76 -0.07
CA MET A 41 4.30 6.69 0.66
C MET A 41 4.82 7.16 2.02
N TYR A 42 5.33 8.39 2.13
CA TYR A 42 5.80 9.00 3.37
C TYR A 42 4.68 9.57 4.26
N GLU A 43 3.48 9.80 3.73
CA GLU A 43 2.33 10.32 4.49
C GLU A 43 1.44 9.22 5.11
N GLN A 44 1.79 7.95 4.88
CA GLN A 44 1.14 6.81 5.52
C GLN A 44 1.14 6.91 7.06
N PRO A 45 0.19 6.25 7.76
CA PRO A 45 0.18 6.22 9.21
C PRO A 45 1.49 5.66 9.76
N GLU A 46 1.93 6.16 10.91
CA GLU A 46 3.26 5.88 11.50
C GLU A 46 3.64 4.39 11.48
N SER A 47 2.72 3.50 11.83
CA SER A 47 2.95 2.04 11.85
C SER A 47 3.18 1.38 10.47
N LYS A 48 2.91 2.10 9.38
CA LYS A 48 3.02 1.65 7.97
C LYS A 48 3.96 2.51 7.15
N ARG A 49 4.31 3.70 7.64
CA ARG A 49 5.20 4.63 6.99
C ARG A 49 6.61 4.03 6.85
N PRO A 50 7.16 3.91 5.64
CA PRO A 50 8.54 3.50 5.44
C PRO A 50 9.51 4.60 5.89
N GLU A 51 10.73 4.20 6.23
CA GLU A 51 11.84 5.13 6.52
C GLU A 51 12.54 5.57 5.22
N TYR A 52 12.49 4.72 4.20
CA TYR A 52 13.09 4.91 2.89
C TYR A 52 12.05 4.70 1.79
N VAL A 53 12.00 5.62 0.82
CA VAL A 53 11.26 5.48 -0.43
C VAL A 53 12.16 5.96 -1.57
N GLU A 54 12.19 5.21 -2.66
CA GLU A 54 12.84 5.57 -3.90
C GLU A 54 11.90 5.24 -5.06
N VAL A 55 11.61 6.25 -5.88
CA VAL A 55 10.71 6.10 -7.03
C VAL A 55 11.54 6.21 -8.31
N THR A 56 11.67 5.10 -9.03
CA THR A 56 12.44 5.01 -10.28
C THR A 56 11.51 4.98 -11.49
N ASP A 57 12.06 4.78 -12.70
CA ASP A 57 11.25 4.54 -13.89
C ASP A 57 10.66 3.11 -13.95
N ASP A 58 11.25 2.15 -13.22
CA ASP A 58 10.87 0.73 -13.30
C ASP A 58 10.09 0.23 -12.08
N TYR A 59 10.34 0.82 -10.91
CA TYR A 59 9.77 0.39 -9.64
C TYR A 59 9.73 1.48 -8.57
N VAL A 60 8.89 1.26 -7.56
CA VAL A 60 8.98 1.91 -6.24
C VAL A 60 9.70 0.96 -5.28
N GLU A 61 10.76 1.42 -4.64
CA GLU A 61 11.41 0.71 -3.55
C GLU A 61 11.11 1.41 -2.23
N TYR A 62 10.72 0.66 -1.20
CA TYR A 62 10.39 1.25 0.09
C TYR A 62 10.64 0.28 1.25
N GLY A 63 10.91 0.80 2.44
CA GLY A 63 11.12 -0.01 3.63
C GLY A 63 11.96 0.71 4.69
N ALA A 64 12.80 -0.03 5.39
CA ALA A 64 13.71 0.51 6.41
C ALA A 64 15.08 0.91 5.85
N GLY A 65 15.28 0.80 4.53
CA GLY A 65 16.55 1.16 3.88
C GLY A 65 17.67 0.17 4.21
N SER A 66 18.87 0.68 4.51
CA SER A 66 20.04 -0.14 4.83
C SER A 66 20.29 -0.21 6.34
N LYS A 67 20.35 -1.43 6.88
CA LYS A 67 20.70 -1.69 8.28
C LYS A 67 22.09 -2.31 8.35
N GLY A 68 22.99 -1.66 9.09
CA GLY A 68 24.34 -2.12 9.36
C GLY A 68 24.50 -2.59 10.81
N SER A 69 25.33 -3.59 11.04
CA SER A 69 25.88 -3.90 12.36
C SER A 69 27.39 -4.01 12.28
N SER A 70 28.06 -3.53 13.32
CA SER A 70 29.50 -3.72 13.52
C SER A 70 29.69 -4.53 14.79
N ARG A 71 30.48 -5.60 14.71
CA ARG A 71 30.86 -6.42 15.86
C ARG A 71 32.37 -6.52 15.94
N GLU A 72 32.91 -6.18 17.08
CA GLU A 72 34.33 -6.39 17.40
C GLU A 72 34.62 -7.89 17.56
N THR A 73 35.75 -8.31 17.02
CA THR A 73 36.28 -9.68 17.06
C THR A 73 37.76 -9.65 17.41
N LEU A 74 38.32 -10.81 17.77
CA LEU A 74 39.73 -10.95 18.16
C LEU A 74 40.72 -10.47 17.07
N THR A 75 40.28 -10.35 15.81
CA THR A 75 41.12 -9.95 14.67
C THR A 75 40.68 -8.62 14.03
N GLY A 76 39.75 -7.88 14.63
CA GLY A 76 39.25 -6.59 14.11
C GLY A 76 37.72 -6.48 14.13
N TYR A 77 37.14 -5.66 13.24
CA TYR A 77 35.69 -5.45 13.15
C TYR A 77 35.08 -6.23 11.99
N ASN A 78 34.00 -6.96 12.28
CA ASN A 78 33.12 -7.51 11.25
C ASN A 78 31.96 -6.55 11.04
N HIS A 79 31.88 -6.02 9.82
CA HIS A 79 30.76 -5.20 9.37
C HIS A 79 29.81 -6.05 8.53
N SER A 80 28.51 -6.00 8.85
CA SER A 80 27.47 -6.58 8.00
C SER A 80 26.44 -5.51 7.66
N SER A 81 26.00 -5.46 6.41
CA SER A 81 24.93 -4.57 5.96
C SER A 81 23.89 -5.36 5.20
N LYS A 82 22.61 -5.14 5.49
CA LYS A 82 21.49 -5.66 4.70
C LYS A 82 20.55 -4.55 4.29
N LYS A 83 19.99 -4.66 3.08
CA LYS A 83 18.94 -3.78 2.59
C LYS A 83 17.59 -4.40 2.92
N ASP A 84 16.79 -3.72 3.72
CA ASP A 84 15.50 -4.17 4.26
C ASP A 84 14.39 -3.39 3.56
N VAL A 85 14.12 -3.78 2.30
CA VAL A 85 13.24 -3.06 1.38
C VAL A 85 12.35 -4.00 0.58
N THR A 86 11.21 -3.48 0.15
CA THR A 86 10.27 -4.09 -0.79
C THR A 86 10.31 -3.32 -2.10
N ARG A 87 10.16 -4.01 -3.24
CA ARG A 87 10.04 -3.39 -4.56
C ARG A 87 8.71 -3.70 -5.21
N LEU A 88 8.01 -2.65 -5.63
CA LEU A 88 6.83 -2.73 -6.46
C LEU A 88 7.22 -2.38 -7.89
N TYR A 89 7.33 -3.40 -8.75
CA TYR A 89 7.68 -3.22 -10.15
C TYR A 89 6.45 -2.88 -10.97
N TYR A 90 6.46 -1.74 -11.68
CA TYR A 90 5.30 -1.28 -12.44
C TYR A 90 4.91 -2.26 -13.55
N ARG A 91 5.89 -2.92 -14.17
CA ARG A 91 5.66 -3.95 -15.20
C ARG A 91 4.77 -5.10 -14.73
N THR A 92 4.85 -5.45 -13.45
CA THR A 92 4.08 -6.57 -12.88
C THR A 92 2.66 -6.17 -12.46
N MET A 93 2.39 -4.86 -12.38
CA MET A 93 1.10 -4.31 -12.04
C MET A 93 0.20 -4.28 -13.28
N VAL A 94 -1.09 -4.54 -13.11
CA VAL A 94 -2.10 -4.39 -14.17
C VAL A 94 -3.20 -3.43 -13.74
N GLU A 95 -3.53 -3.42 -12.46
CA GLU A 95 -4.55 -2.54 -11.88
C GLU A 95 -4.12 -2.13 -10.47
N ALA A 96 -4.78 -1.12 -9.92
CA ALA A 96 -4.78 -0.85 -8.49
C ALA A 96 -6.22 -0.66 -8.01
N LYS A 97 -6.59 -1.36 -6.93
CA LYS A 97 -7.93 -1.25 -6.34
C LYS A 97 -7.94 -0.20 -5.25
N LEU A 98 -9.02 0.55 -5.17
CA LEU A 98 -9.31 1.44 -4.06
C LEU A 98 -10.28 0.73 -3.10
N LEU A 99 -9.89 0.64 -1.84
CA LEU A 99 -10.73 0.14 -0.76
C LEU A 99 -10.98 1.26 0.25
N ASP A 100 -12.21 1.37 0.71
CA ASP A 100 -12.60 2.18 1.86
C ASP A 100 -12.57 1.30 3.12
N ARG A 101 -11.81 1.74 4.12
CA ARG A 101 -11.72 1.07 5.42
C ARG A 101 -12.04 2.05 6.54
N ALA A 102 -13.25 1.92 7.08
CA ALA A 102 -13.61 2.49 8.37
C ALA A 102 -13.14 1.59 9.52
N SER A 103 -12.46 2.16 10.52
CA SER A 103 -12.07 1.44 11.74
C SER A 103 -12.16 2.33 12.97
N LEU A 104 -12.14 1.73 14.16
CA LEU A 104 -12.05 2.48 15.43
C LEU A 104 -10.79 3.34 15.55
N LYS A 105 -9.76 3.07 14.73
CA LYS A 105 -8.49 3.80 14.70
C LYS A 105 -8.46 4.91 13.64
N GLY A 106 -9.60 5.18 13.00
CA GLY A 106 -9.72 6.15 11.92
C GLY A 106 -10.18 5.51 10.61
N HIS A 107 -10.37 6.39 9.65
CA HIS A 107 -10.83 6.09 8.30
C HIS A 107 -9.63 6.18 7.34
N TRP A 108 -9.50 5.16 6.48
CA TRP A 108 -8.39 5.06 5.55
C TRP A 108 -8.89 4.57 4.20
N TYR A 109 -8.39 5.19 3.15
CA TYR A 109 -8.41 4.65 1.80
C TYR A 109 -7.18 3.78 1.61
N ILE A 110 -7.36 2.60 1.02
CA ILE A 110 -6.27 1.65 0.81
C ILE A 110 -6.15 1.40 -0.67
N VAL A 111 -4.99 1.74 -1.21
CA VAL A 111 -4.65 1.46 -2.59
C VAL A 111 -3.91 0.13 -2.63
N GLU A 112 -4.45 -0.81 -3.39
CA GLU A 112 -3.92 -2.17 -3.56
C GLU A 112 -3.51 -2.42 -5.02
N PRO A 113 -2.25 -2.14 -5.39
CA PRO A 113 -1.68 -2.55 -6.67
C PRO A 113 -1.72 -4.07 -6.82
N ARG A 114 -2.13 -4.55 -8.00
CA ARG A 114 -2.35 -5.99 -8.26
C ARG A 114 -1.77 -6.43 -9.59
N THR A 115 -1.35 -7.69 -9.60
CA THR A 115 -0.94 -8.42 -10.82
C THR A 115 -2.15 -8.84 -11.66
N ALA A 116 -1.91 -9.29 -12.90
CA ALA A 116 -2.94 -9.86 -13.78
C ALA A 116 -3.73 -11.02 -13.13
N GLN A 117 -3.07 -11.81 -12.28
CA GLN A 117 -3.67 -12.94 -11.56
C GLN A 117 -4.42 -12.51 -10.29
N GLY A 118 -4.58 -11.20 -10.06
CA GLY A 118 -5.25 -10.64 -8.89
C GLY A 118 -4.42 -10.67 -7.61
N ARG A 119 -3.17 -11.17 -7.63
CA ARG A 119 -2.27 -11.13 -6.48
C ARG A 119 -1.97 -9.68 -6.10
N LYS A 120 -2.18 -9.35 -4.82
CA LYS A 120 -1.83 -8.06 -4.23
C LYS A 120 -0.30 -7.89 -4.11
N LEU A 121 0.18 -6.72 -4.49
CA LEU A 121 1.61 -6.35 -4.45
C LEU A 121 1.94 -5.52 -3.20
N ALA A 122 1.05 -4.62 -2.78
CA ALA A 122 1.22 -3.77 -1.62
C ALA A 122 -0.13 -3.30 -1.06
N ASP A 123 -0.10 -2.81 0.19
CA ASP A 123 -1.15 -1.99 0.80
C ASP A 123 -0.57 -0.60 1.07
N VAL A 124 -1.17 0.44 0.50
CA VAL A 124 -0.80 1.84 0.79
C VAL A 124 -1.99 2.54 1.42
N TYR A 125 -1.81 3.07 2.62
CA TYR A 125 -2.87 3.70 3.41
C TYR A 125 -2.85 5.21 3.25
N VAL A 126 -3.97 5.78 2.80
CA VAL A 126 -4.11 7.20 2.50
C VAL A 126 -5.31 7.75 3.26
N SER A 127 -5.17 8.91 3.92
CA SER A 127 -6.24 9.49 4.73
C SER A 127 -7.29 10.25 3.91
N ASP A 128 -6.91 10.76 2.74
CA ASP A 128 -7.79 11.52 1.85
C ASP A 128 -8.10 10.72 0.58
N ARG A 129 -9.35 10.78 0.14
CA ARG A 129 -9.82 10.03 -1.04
C ARG A 129 -9.13 10.50 -2.30
N LYS A 130 -9.05 11.81 -2.49
CA LYS A 130 -8.51 12.42 -3.70
C LYS A 130 -7.02 12.13 -3.83
N ASP A 131 -6.29 12.13 -2.71
CA ASP A 131 -4.90 11.67 -2.70
C ASP A 131 -4.79 10.18 -3.04
N ALA A 132 -5.69 9.33 -2.57
CA ALA A 132 -5.70 7.92 -2.92
C ALA A 132 -5.96 7.70 -4.43
N GLU A 133 -6.90 8.44 -5.01
CA GLU A 133 -7.20 8.42 -6.44
C GLU A 133 -5.99 8.95 -7.26
N ASN A 134 -5.41 10.08 -6.85
CA ASN A 134 -4.19 10.64 -7.47
C ASN A 134 -3.00 9.67 -7.39
N PHE A 135 -2.88 8.91 -6.29
CA PHE A 135 -1.86 7.89 -6.14
C PHE A 135 -2.05 6.76 -7.14
N ILE A 136 -3.29 6.31 -7.35
CA ILE A 136 -3.60 5.29 -8.37
C ILE A 136 -3.27 5.84 -9.75
N ASP A 137 -3.73 7.05 -10.10
CA ASP A 137 -3.45 7.67 -11.39
C ASP A 137 -1.93 7.77 -11.64
N ALA A 138 -1.16 8.20 -10.63
CA ALA A 138 0.29 8.30 -10.72
C ALA A 138 0.98 6.94 -10.92
N LEU A 139 0.56 5.91 -10.17
CA LEU A 139 1.07 4.55 -10.34
C LEU A 139 0.77 4.02 -11.76
N MET A 140 -0.43 4.26 -12.27
CA MET A 140 -0.84 3.80 -13.60
C MET A 140 -0.12 4.57 -14.71
N ALA A 141 0.18 5.86 -14.52
CA ALA A 141 0.99 6.64 -15.43
C ALA A 141 2.45 6.13 -15.48
N LEU A 142 3.06 5.83 -14.33
CA LEU A 142 4.40 5.24 -14.27
C LEU A 142 4.44 3.88 -14.95
N ARG A 143 3.42 3.04 -14.72
CA ARG A 143 3.25 1.77 -15.45
C ARG A 143 3.16 1.97 -16.96
N ALA A 144 2.35 2.91 -17.42
CA ALA A 144 2.17 3.17 -18.85
C ALA A 144 3.45 3.69 -19.51
N ALA A 145 4.35 4.31 -18.74
CA ALA A 145 5.65 4.78 -19.22
C ALA A 145 6.72 3.67 -19.31
N VAL A 146 6.51 2.50 -18.69
CA VAL A 146 7.46 1.39 -18.80
C VAL A 146 7.42 0.81 -20.22
N PRO A 147 8.55 0.78 -20.95
CA PRO A 147 8.57 0.23 -22.30
C PRO A 147 8.18 -1.25 -22.29
N ALA A 148 7.39 -1.65 -23.29
CA ALA A 148 7.19 -3.06 -23.59
C ALA A 148 8.55 -3.64 -24.01
N THR A 149 9.02 -4.66 -23.30
CA THR A 149 10.16 -5.45 -23.78
C THR A 149 9.67 -6.39 -24.86
N ASP A 150 10.30 -6.31 -26.02
CA ASP A 150 10.21 -7.29 -27.12
C ASP A 150 10.53 -8.72 -26.64
#